data_AF-A0A9Q3HZR3-F1
#
_entry.id   AF-A0A9Q3HZR3-F1
#
_cell.length_a   1.000
_cell.length_b   1.000
_cell.length_c   1.000
_cell.angle_alpha   90.00
_cell.angle_beta   90.00
_cell.angle_gamma   90.00
#
_symmetry.space_group_name_H-M   'P 1'
#
loop_
_entity.id
_entity.type
_entity.pdbx_description
1 polymer ?
#
loop_
_entity_poly.entity_id
_entity_poly.type
_entity_poly.pdbx_seq_one_letter_code
_entity_poly.pdbx_strand_id
1 'polypeptide(L)'
;MEPDFKEGDQVLVSTLNFNNLTRPNRKRDSFVGSFTIIKLIGKNAVEVKLTEEFSRKQPVFPVSLVKPYFQTEEDKFPSRKKNPTPPGIVEV
;
A
#
# COMPACT_ATOMS: atom_id res chain seq x y z
N MET A 1 8.39 7.72 -16.56
CA MET A 1 7.12 7.00 -16.72
C MET A 1 6.32 7.27 -15.47
N GLU A 2 5.32 8.13 -15.56
CA GLU A 2 4.29 8.22 -14.53
C GLU A 2 3.41 6.96 -14.64
N PRO A 3 3.07 6.29 -13.53
CA PRO A 3 2.19 5.13 -13.61
C PRO A 3 0.77 5.55 -14.01
N ASP A 4 0.28 5.03 -15.13
CA ASP A 4 -1.12 5.16 -15.53
C ASP A 4 -2.00 4.28 -14.64
N PHE A 5 -2.52 4.88 -13.57
CA PHE A 5 -3.53 4.26 -12.71
C PHE A 5 -4.85 4.11 -13.45
N LYS A 6 -5.59 3.02 -13.21
CA LYS A 6 -6.91 2.76 -13.81
C LYS A 6 -7.92 2.39 -12.74
N GLU A 7 -9.19 2.69 -13.02
CA GLU A 7 -10.32 2.24 -12.20
C GLU A 7 -10.33 0.70 -12.15
N GLY A 8 -10.47 0.14 -10.95
CA GLY A 8 -10.36 -1.30 -10.70
C GLY A 8 -8.96 -1.80 -10.36
N ASP A 9 -7.91 -1.00 -10.55
CA ASP A 9 -6.55 -1.40 -10.23
C ASP A 9 -6.30 -1.36 -8.71
N GLN A 10 -5.41 -2.22 -8.22
CA GLN A 10 -5.06 -2.27 -6.80
C GLN A 10 -3.84 -1.39 -6.53
N VAL A 11 -3.96 -0.52 -5.53
CA VAL A 11 -2.90 0.40 -5.14
C VAL A 11 -2.66 0.36 -3.64
N LEU A 12 -1.40 0.59 -3.29
CA LEU A 12 -0.96 0.81 -1.93
C LEU A 12 -1.00 2.30 -1.62
N VAL A 13 -1.60 2.69 -0.50
CA VAL A 13 -1.65 4.11 -0.09
C VAL A 13 -0.64 4.35 1.02
N SER A 14 0.17 5.41 0.90
CA SER A 14 1.21 5.72 1.87
C SER A 14 0.65 6.32 3.15
N THR A 15 1.03 5.74 4.30
CA THR A 15 0.58 6.22 5.62
C THR A 15 1.26 7.50 6.10
N LEU A 16 2.29 7.96 5.39
CA LEU A 16 3.15 9.08 5.78
C LEU A 16 2.38 10.39 6.03
N ASN A 17 1.33 10.64 5.24
CA ASN A 17 0.55 11.88 5.34
C ASN A 17 -0.83 11.69 5.99
N PHE A 18 -1.10 10.54 6.62
CA PHE A 18 -2.32 10.35 7.40
C PHE A 18 -2.18 11.07 8.75
N ASN A 19 -2.32 12.39 8.72
CA ASN A 19 -2.16 13.27 9.87
C ASN A 19 -3.19 13.01 11.00
N ASN A 20 -4.28 12.28 10.69
CA ASN A 20 -5.37 11.97 11.63
C ASN A 20 -5.30 10.55 12.24
N LEU A 21 -4.19 9.84 12.11
CA LEU A 21 -4.01 8.56 12.81
C LEU A 21 -3.62 8.82 14.27
N THR A 22 -4.61 8.75 15.16
CA THR A 22 -4.60 8.99 16.63
C THR A 22 -3.49 8.28 17.43
N ARG A 23 -2.60 7.46 16.84
CA ARG A 23 -1.58 6.72 17.59
C ARG A 23 -0.16 6.98 17.10
N PRO A 24 0.73 7.61 17.88
CA PRO A 24 2.15 7.61 17.57
C PRO A 24 2.66 6.19 17.77
N ASN A 25 3.15 5.53 16.72
CA ASN A 25 3.81 4.24 16.91
C ASN A 25 4.93 4.02 15.90
N ARG A 26 6.12 3.80 16.46
CA ARG A 26 7.43 3.58 15.84
C ARG A 26 7.53 2.36 14.89
N LYS A 27 6.41 1.76 14.49
CA LYS A 27 6.33 0.54 13.66
C LYS A 27 5.09 0.56 12.73
N ARG A 28 4.93 1.57 11.88
CA ARG A 28 3.93 1.50 10.81
C ARG A 28 4.62 1.13 9.50
N ASP A 29 4.01 0.24 8.74
CA ASP A 29 4.35 0.08 7.33
C ASP A 29 4.12 1.42 6.62
N SER A 30 5.12 1.83 5.84
CA SER A 30 5.09 3.09 5.07
C SER A 30 3.94 3.13 4.05
N PHE A 31 3.35 1.98 3.75
CA PHE A 31 2.24 1.77 2.83
C PHE A 31 1.23 0.82 3.45
N VAL A 32 -0.06 1.10 3.27
CA VAL A 32 -1.15 0.25 3.78
C VAL A 32 -2.11 -0.12 2.66
N GLY A 33 -2.62 -1.35 2.78
CA GLY A 33 -3.76 -1.90 2.04
C GLY A 33 -3.54 -2.07 0.53
N SER A 34 -4.15 -3.09 -0.06
CA SER A 34 -4.39 -3.16 -1.51
C SER A 34 -5.77 -2.60 -1.79
N PHE A 35 -5.87 -1.27 -1.89
CA PHE A 35 -7.13 -0.61 -2.13
C PHE A 35 -7.43 -0.56 -3.62
N THR A 36 -8.67 -0.84 -3.98
CA THR A 36 -9.13 -0.75 -5.36
C THR A 36 -9.40 0.71 -5.71
N ILE A 37 -8.85 1.19 -6.82
CA ILE A 37 -9.20 2.51 -7.36
C ILE A 37 -10.66 2.46 -7.81
N ILE A 38 -11.49 3.29 -7.20
CA ILE A 38 -12.89 3.48 -7.63
C ILE A 38 -12.92 4.46 -8.80
N LYS A 39 -12.13 5.54 -8.71
CA LYS A 39 -12.17 6.64 -9.67
C LYS A 39 -10.83 7.36 -9.77
N LEU A 40 -10.51 7.88 -10.95
CA LEU A 40 -9.37 8.77 -11.13
C LEU A 40 -9.82 10.23 -10.99
N ILE A 41 -9.20 10.96 -10.06
CA ILE A 41 -9.49 12.38 -9.80
C ILE A 41 -8.43 13.21 -10.53
N GLY A 42 -8.69 13.47 -11.80
CA GLY A 42 -7.77 14.17 -12.68
C GLY A 42 -6.45 13.40 -12.88
N LYS A 43 -5.35 14.12 -13.08
CA LYS A 43 -4.02 13.54 -13.31
C LYS A 43 -3.21 13.34 -12.03
N ASN A 44 -3.62 13.98 -10.94
CA ASN A 44 -2.83 14.10 -9.73
C ASN A 44 -3.41 13.35 -8.53
N ALA A 45 -4.63 12.82 -8.61
CA ALA A 45 -5.27 12.13 -7.50
C ALA A 45 -6.11 10.94 -7.96
N VAL A 46 -6.29 9.98 -7.05
CA VAL A 46 -7.10 8.78 -7.24
C VAL A 46 -7.99 8.59 -6.03
N GLU A 47 -9.23 8.18 -6.28
CA GLU A 47 -10.19 7.77 -5.27
C GLU A 47 -10.11 6.25 -5.12
N VAL A 48 -9.89 5.79 -3.90
CA VAL A 48 -9.76 4.36 -3.59
C VAL A 48 -10.83 3.92 -2.61
N LYS A 49 -11.18 2.64 -2.71
CA LYS A 49 -12.13 2.01 -1.81
C LYS A 49 -11.45 1.64 -0.50
N LEU A 50 -11.54 2.55 0.47
CA LEU A 50 -11.11 2.29 1.83
C LEU A 50 -12.08 1.31 2.52
N THR A 51 -11.54 0.36 3.30
CA THR A 51 -12.34 -0.52 4.16
C THR A 51 -12.96 0.27 5.31
N GLU A 52 -13.98 -0.28 5.99
CA GLU A 52 -14.78 0.46 6.99
C GLU A 52 -13.94 1.12 8.10
N GLU A 53 -12.84 0.47 8.51
CA GLU A 53 -11.85 1.02 9.46
C GLU A 53 -11.14 2.28 8.96
N PHE A 54 -11.05 2.44 7.64
CA PHE A 54 -10.43 3.58 6.96
C PHE A 54 -11.47 4.51 6.31
N SER A 55 -12.76 4.14 6.28
CA SER A 55 -13.85 4.93 5.68
C SER A 55 -14.04 6.31 6.33
N ARG A 56 -13.60 6.48 7.59
CA ARG A 56 -13.54 7.80 8.26
C ARG A 56 -12.45 8.72 7.71
N LYS A 57 -11.58 8.25 6.83
CA LYS A 57 -10.50 9.03 6.20
C LYS A 57 -10.93 9.44 4.79
N GLN A 58 -10.27 10.47 4.25
CA GLN A 58 -10.50 10.87 2.87
C GLN A 58 -10.16 9.71 1.93
N PRO A 59 -11.09 9.27 1.06
CA PRO A 59 -10.83 8.18 0.10
C PRO A 59 -10.00 8.63 -1.10
N VAL A 60 -9.78 9.94 -1.25
CA VAL A 60 -9.01 10.53 -2.34
C VAL A 60 -7.57 10.76 -1.89
N PHE A 61 -6.62 10.22 -2.65
CA PHE A 61 -5.19 10.34 -2.39
C PHE A 61 -4.47 10.86 -3.63
N PRO A 62 -3.44 11.72 -3.46
CA PRO A 62 -2.63 12.15 -4.58
C PRO A 62 -1.79 10.99 -5.13
N VAL A 63 -1.53 10.98 -6.44
CA VAL A 63 -0.73 9.95 -7.14
C VAL A 63 0.68 9.79 -6.56
N SER A 64 1.21 10.85 -5.93
CA SER A 64 2.50 10.83 -5.25
C SER A 64 2.51 10.01 -3.96
N LEU A 65 1.33 9.77 -3.35
CA LEU A 65 1.17 8.99 -2.13
C LEU A 65 0.57 7.60 -2.39
N VAL A 66 0.18 7.28 -3.62
CA VAL A 66 -0.18 5.92 -4.02
C VAL A 66 0.94 5.25 -4.80
N LYS A 67 1.04 3.93 -4.64
CA LYS A 67 1.90 3.09 -5.45
C LYS A 67 1.08 1.97 -6.07
N PRO A 68 1.36 1.58 -7.32
CA PRO A 68 0.76 0.38 -7.90
C PRO A 68 1.10 -0.82 -7.02
N TYR A 69 0.09 -1.65 -6.72
CA TYR A 69 0.29 -2.87 -5.95
C TYR A 69 0.87 -3.94 -6.89
N PHE A 70 2.18 -4.14 -6.82
CA PHE A 70 2.79 -5.31 -7.44
C PHE A 70 2.65 -6.47 -6.46
N GLN A 71 1.69 -7.36 -6.72
CA GLN A 71 1.75 -8.69 -6.14
C GLN A 71 3.14 -9.25 -6.47
N THR A 72 3.82 -9.78 -5.46
CA THR A 72 5.14 -10.39 -5.67
C THR A 72 4.92 -11.62 -6.52
N GLU A 73 4.89 -11.45 -7.85
CA GLU A 73 4.93 -12.53 -8.80
C GLU A 73 6.29 -13.20 -8.57
N GLU A 74 6.27 -14.32 -7.83
CA GLU A 74 7.45 -15.18 -7.62
C GLU A 74 8.08 -15.57 -8.99
N ASP A 75 7.28 -15.49 -10.05
CA ASP A 75 7.64 -15.74 -11.45
C ASP A 75 8.57 -14.69 -12.07
N LYS A 76 8.48 -13.41 -11.69
CA LYS A 76 9.31 -12.34 -12.29
C LYS A 76 10.72 -12.23 -11.72
N PHE A 77 10.98 -12.87 -10.58
CA PHE A 77 12.29 -12.83 -9.92
C PHE A 77 12.70 -14.22 -9.41
N PRO A 78 13.01 -15.18 -10.29
CA PRO A 78 13.46 -16.52 -9.89
C PRO A 78 14.73 -16.52 -9.03
N SER A 79 15.49 -15.42 -9.02
CA SER A 79 16.70 -15.25 -8.18
C SER A 79 16.44 -14.63 -6.80
N ARG A 80 15.20 -14.25 -6.45
CA ARG A 80 14.88 -13.75 -5.11
C ARG A 80 14.78 -14.93 -4.13
N LYS A 81 15.93 -15.40 -3.64
CA LYS A 81 15.97 -16.30 -2.48
C LYS A 81 15.23 -15.61 -1.34
N LYS A 82 14.07 -16.13 -0.92
CA LYS A 82 13.52 -15.83 0.42
C LYS A 82 14.65 -16.21 1.37
N ASN A 83 15.28 -15.23 2.02
CA ASN A 83 16.21 -15.57 3.09
C ASN A 83 15.39 -16.43 4.07
N PRO A 84 15.81 -17.68 4.32
CA PRO A 84 15.07 -18.55 5.21
C PRO A 84 14.96 -17.85 6.55
N THR A 85 13.75 -17.87 7.11
CA THR A 85 13.45 -17.46 8.48
C THR A 85 14.58 -17.94 9.39
N PRO A 86 15.23 -17.07 10.18
CA PRO A 86 16.25 -17.53 11.10
C PRO A 86 15.65 -18.64 11.98
N PRO A 87 16.26 -19.83 12.04
CA PRO A 87 15.76 -20.92 12.86
C PRO A 87 15.69 -20.44 14.30
N GLY A 88 14.53 -20.66 14.94
CA GLY A 88 14.30 -20.30 16.33
C GLY A 88 15.44 -20.77 17.20
N ILE A 89 15.95 -19.87 18.04
CA ILE A 89 16.82 -20.22 19.16
C ILE A 89 15.95 -21.10 20.05
N VAL A 90 16.21 -22.41 20.05
CA VAL A 90 15.73 -23.29 21.11
C VAL A 90 16.51 -22.91 22.37
N GLU A 91 15.88 -22.17 23.28
CA GLU A 91 16.40 -22.07 24.66
C GLU A 91 16.35 -23.47 25.29
N VAL A 92 17.47 -23.85 25.88
CA VAL A 92 17.79 -25.14 26.51
C VAL A 92 17.22 -25.26 27.91
#